data_AF-A0A351FEA0-F1
#
_entry.id   AF-A0A351FEA0-F1
#
_cell.length_a   1.000
_cell.length_b   1.000
_cell.length_c   1.000
_cell.angle_alpha   90.00
_cell.angle_beta   90.00
_cell.angle_gamma   90.00
#
_symmetry.space_group_name_H-M   'P 1'
#
loop_
_entity.id
_entity.type
_entity.pdbx_description
1 polymer ?
#
loop_
_entity_poly.entity_id
_entity_poly.type
_entity_poly.pdbx_seq_one_letter_code
_entity_poly.pdbx_strand_id
1 'polypeptide(L)' 'GICGEHGGDPNSVVFCHKIGLNYVSCSPFRVPTARLAAAQAAVS' A
#
# COMPACT_ATOMS: atom_id res chain seq x y z
N GLY A 1 2.02 -6.64 -8.29
CA GLY A 1 2.07 -6.08 -6.92
C GLY A 1 3.49 -5.70 -6.57
N ILE A 2 3.70 -5.19 -5.36
CA ILE A 2 5.02 -4.76 -4.84
C ILE A 2 5.32 -5.46 -3.51
N CYS A 3 6.59 -5.68 -3.20
CA CYS A 3 7.06 -6.20 -1.92
C CYS A 3 8.20 -5.35 -1.34
N GLY A 4 8.38 -5.42 -0.02
CA GLY A 4 9.46 -4.74 0.71
C GLY A 4 8.98 -3.53 1.49
N GLU A 5 9.92 -2.64 1.83
CA GLU A 5 9.66 -1.44 2.63
C GLU A 5 8.56 -0.55 2.02
N HIS A 6 8.64 -0.32 0.71
CA HIS A 6 7.67 0.48 -0.05
C HIS A 6 6.24 -0.12 -0.02
N GLY A 7 6.09 -1.43 0.20
CA GLY A 7 4.75 -2.04 0.35
C GLY A 7 4.02 -1.64 1.63
N GLY A 8 4.73 -1.03 2.60
CA GLY A 8 4.18 -0.53 3.86
C GLY A 8 4.28 0.99 4.02
N ASP A 9 4.86 1.71 3.05
CA ASP A 9 4.92 3.16 3.02
C ASP A 9 3.61 3.74 2.43
N PRO A 10 2.88 4.62 3.14
CA PRO A 10 1.59 5.13 2.67
C PRO A 10 1.63 5.80 1.28
N ASN A 11 2.64 6.62 1.00
CA ASN A 11 2.75 7.33 -0.28
C ASN A 11 3.00 6.34 -1.43
N SER A 12 3.85 5.35 -1.19
CA SER A 12 4.10 4.25 -2.12
C SER A 12 2.84 3.42 -2.36
N VAL A 13 2.05 3.10 -1.33
CA VAL A 13 0.78 2.37 -1.47
C VAL A 13 -0.23 3.16 -2.30
N VAL A 14 -0.36 4.46 -2.07
CA VAL A 14 -1.23 5.36 -2.86
C VAL A 14 -0.78 5.41 -4.32
N PHE A 15 0.54 5.55 -4.57
CA PHE A 15 1.09 5.49 -5.92
C PHE A 15 0.80 4.13 -6.58
N CYS A 16 1.00 3.03 -5.87
CA CYS A 16 0.74 1.67 -6.35
C CYS A 16 -0.73 1.50 -6.77
N HIS A 17 -1.67 2.00 -5.97
CA HIS A 17 -3.09 2.01 -6.31
C HIS A 17 -3.35 2.80 -7.61
N LYS A 18 -2.78 4.01 -7.73
CA LYS A 18 -2.96 4.89 -8.91
C LYS A 18 -2.43 4.28 -10.21
N ILE A 19 -1.38 3.47 -10.15
CA ILE A 19 -0.84 2.77 -11.33
C ILE A 19 -1.51 1.41 -11.58
N GLY A 20 -2.56 1.07 -10.83
CA GLY A 20 -3.35 -0.14 -11.04
C GLY A 20 -2.76 -1.43 -10.44
N LEU A 21 -1.84 -1.33 -9.46
CA LEU A 21 -1.38 -2.53 -8.75
C LEU A 21 -2.49 -3.07 -7.83
N ASN A 22 -2.62 -4.38 -7.85
CA ASN A 22 -3.73 -5.11 -7.22
C ASN A 22 -3.41 -5.54 -5.78
N TYR A 23 -2.14 -5.52 -5.38
CA TYR A 23 -1.70 -5.90 -4.03
C TYR A 23 -0.34 -5.30 -3.67
N VAL A 24 -0.11 -5.17 -2.36
CA VAL A 24 1.17 -4.82 -1.74
C VAL A 24 1.54 -5.87 -0.68
N SER A 25 2.82 -6.08 -0.44
CA SER A 25 3.36 -6.99 0.58
C SER A 25 4.41 -6.28 1.43
N CYS A 26 4.25 -6.32 2.74
CA CYS A 26 5.15 -5.69 3.70
C CYS A 26 5.29 -6.53 4.97
N SER A 27 6.20 -6.14 5.86
CA SER A 27 6.37 -6.82 7.15
C SER A 27 5.06 -6.83 7.96
N PRO A 28 4.81 -7.84 8.80
CA PRO A 28 3.55 -7.98 9.53
C PRO A 28 3.14 -6.71 10.31
N PHE A 29 4.11 -6.02 10.90
CA PHE A 29 3.89 -4.79 11.66
C PHE A 29 3.43 -3.60 10.80
N ARG A 30 3.71 -3.60 9.49
CA ARG A 30 3.30 -2.55 8.55
C ARG A 30 1.98 -2.85 7.83
N VAL A 31 1.42 -4.06 7.98
CA VAL A 31 0.13 -4.43 7.37
C VAL A 31 -1.00 -3.48 7.76
N PRO A 32 -1.17 -3.04 9.02
CA PRO A 32 -2.23 -2.07 9.36
C PRO A 32 -2.05 -0.73 8.62
N THR A 33 -0.82 -0.22 8.54
CA THR A 33 -0.49 1.01 7.81
C THR A 33 -0.78 0.87 6.32
N ALA A 34 -0.35 -0.23 5.70
CA ALA A 34 -0.61 -0.51 4.29
C ALA A 34 -2.12 -0.61 3.99
N ARG A 35 -2.89 -1.23 4.88
CA ARG A 35 -4.36 -1.35 4.74
C ARG A 35 -5.05 0.01 4.84
N LEU A 36 -4.67 0.85 5.81
CA LEU A 36 -5.24 2.20 5.94
C LEU A 36 -4.92 3.06 4.71
N ALA A 37 -3.66 3.03 4.25
CA ALA A 37 -3.25 3.78 3.06
C ALA A 37 -3.98 3.29 1.79
N ALA A 38 -4.16 1.97 1.62
CA ALA A 38 -4.92 1.41 0.51
C ALA A 38 -6.40 1.84 0.55
N ALA A 39 -7.01 1.87 1.74
CA ALA A 39 -8.38 2.36 1.91
C ALA A 39 -8.50 3.84 1.56
N GLN A 40 -7.57 4.68 2.05
CA GLN A 40 -7.50 6.10 1.72
C GLN A 40 -7.35 6.32 0.21
N ALA A 41 -6.49 5.54 -0.45
CA ALA A 41 -6.28 5.62 -1.90
C ALA A 41 -7.53 5.25 -2.72
N ALA A 42 -8.37 4.34 -2.21
CA ALA A 42 -9.56 3.86 -2.91
C ALA A 42 -10.78 4.80 -2.76
N VAL A 43 -10.80 5.67 -1.75
CA VAL A 43 -11.89 6.62 -1.50
C VAL A 43 -11.52 8.07 -1.82
N SER A 44 -10.31 8.30 -2.34
CA SER A 44 -9.78 9.60 -2.75
C SER A 44 -9.98 9.90 -4.22
#